data_AF-A0A7M3M162-F1
#
_entry.id   AF-A0A7M3M162-F1
#
_cell.length_a   1.000
_cell.length_b   1.000
_cell.length_c   1.000
_cell.angle_alpha   90.00
_cell.angle_beta   90.00
_cell.angle_gamma   90.00
#
_symmetry.space_group_name_H-M   'P 1'
#
loop_
_entity.id
_entity.type
_entity.pdbx_description
1 polymer ?
#
loop_
_entity_poly.entity_id
_entity_poly.type
_entity_poly.pdbx_seq_one_letter_code
_entity_poly.pdbx_strand_id
1 'polypeptide(L)' 'MPAGRPREWYEAYNRRLKAMRLAIALLNSGAYRPEQAPDHVIRTTAARIGVHPPSAVTCRMVRAFIHCDSR' A
#
# COMPACT_ATOMS: atom_id res chain seq x y z
N MET A 1 10.38 -10.42 -16.13
CA MET A 1 10.25 -8.95 -16.25
C MET A 1 10.31 -8.62 -17.73
N PRO A 2 9.46 -7.72 -18.27
CA PRO A 2 9.66 -7.25 -19.63
C PRO A 2 11.08 -6.67 -19.76
N ALA A 3 11.74 -6.87 -20.89
CA ALA A 3 13.07 -6.31 -21.11
C ALA A 3 12.95 -4.79 -21.35
N GLY A 4 13.84 -3.98 -20.76
CA GLY A 4 14.00 -2.56 -21.16
C GLY A 4 13.86 -1.49 -20.08
N ARG A 5 13.64 -1.81 -18.80
CA ARG A 5 13.65 -0.84 -17.70
C ARG A 5 14.72 -1.20 -16.65
N PRO A 6 15.36 -0.21 -16.00
CA PRO A 6 16.27 -0.46 -14.90
C PRO A 6 15.54 -1.11 -13.72
N ARG A 7 16.24 -1.93 -12.94
CA ARG A 7 15.68 -2.70 -11.81
C ARG A 7 14.87 -1.85 -10.83
N GLU A 8 15.37 -0.66 -10.52
CA GLU A 8 14.74 0.31 -9.64
C GLU A 8 13.32 0.71 -10.08
N TRP A 9 13.09 0.78 -11.40
CA TRP A 9 11.77 1.08 -11.95
C TRP A 9 10.78 -0.02 -11.60
N TYR A 10 11.18 -1.29 -11.74
CA TYR A 10 10.33 -2.42 -11.35
C TYR A 10 10.12 -2.47 -9.85
N GLU A 11 11.12 -2.16 -9.05
CA GLU A 11 10.97 -2.14 -7.59
C GLU A 11 9.99 -1.04 -7.15
N ALA A 12 10.07 0.16 -7.72
CA ALA A 12 9.14 1.25 -7.46
C ALA A 12 7.72 0.89 -7.93
N TYR A 13 7.60 0.32 -9.13
CA TYR A 13 6.34 -0.12 -9.71
C TYR A 13 5.67 -1.21 -8.86
N ASN A 14 6.42 -2.25 -8.49
CA ASN A 14 5.94 -3.34 -7.64
C ASN A 14 5.58 -2.85 -6.23
N ARG A 15 6.35 -1.91 -5.67
CA ARG A 15 6.01 -1.25 -4.39
C ARG A 15 4.69 -0.50 -4.50
N ARG A 16 4.44 0.20 -5.62
CA ARG A 16 3.18 0.90 -5.87
C ARG A 16 2.00 -0.05 -6.02
N LEU A 17 2.16 -1.16 -6.77
CA LEU A 17 1.11 -2.19 -6.90
C LEU A 17 0.78 -2.84 -5.55
N LYS A 18 1.80 -3.18 -4.75
CA LYS A 18 1.61 -3.69 -3.39
C LYS A 18 0.84 -2.69 -2.52
N ALA A 19 1.21 -1.41 -2.58
CA ALA A 19 0.54 -0.37 -1.82
C ALA A 19 -0.92 -0.17 -2.24
N MET A 20 -1.24 -0.17 -3.54
CA MET A 20 -2.63 -0.08 -4.01
C MET A 20 -3.48 -1.26 -3.55
N ARG A 21 -2.95 -2.49 -3.66
CA ARG A 21 -3.66 -3.69 -3.20
C ARG A 21 -4.00 -3.60 -1.70
N LEU A 22 -3.07 -3.07 -0.90
CA LEU A 22 -3.30 -2.86 0.53
C LEU A 22 -4.33 -1.75 0.79
N ALA A 23 -4.26 -0.65 0.05
CA ALA A 23 -5.21 0.45 0.18
C ALA A 23 -6.65 -0.02 -0.10
N ILE A 24 -6.87 -0.80 -1.16
CA ILE A 24 -8.18 -1.40 -1.46
C ILE A 24 -8.66 -2.30 -0.33
N ALA A 25 -7.78 -3.15 0.21
CA ALA A 25 -8.11 -4.02 1.35
C ALA A 25 -8.50 -3.21 2.61
N LEU A 26 -7.80 -2.10 2.86
CA LEU A 26 -8.10 -1.20 3.97
C LEU A 26 -9.43 -0.48 3.78
N LEU A 27 -9.70 0.03 2.58
CA LEU A 27 -10.97 0.65 2.22
C LEU A 27 -12.14 -0.34 2.39
N ASN A 28 -11.97 -1.59 1.94
CA ASN A 28 -12.96 -2.65 2.14
C ASN A 28 -13.17 -3.01 3.63
N SER A 29 -12.15 -2.82 4.47
CA SER A 29 -12.26 -3.01 5.92
C SER A 29 -12.83 -1.80 6.67
N GLY A 30 -13.11 -0.68 5.98
CA GLY A 30 -13.68 0.53 6.56
C GLY A 30 -12.67 1.62 6.97
N ALA A 31 -11.39 1.48 6.60
CA ALA A 31 -10.37 2.49 6.87
C ALA A 31 -10.31 3.50 5.70
N TYR A 32 -11.13 4.55 5.80
CA TYR A 32 -11.26 5.61 4.79
C TYR A 32 -10.37 6.83 5.06
N ARG A 33 -9.81 6.93 6.26
CA ARG A 33 -8.95 8.04 6.66
C ARG A 33 -7.53 7.56 6.95
N PRO A 34 -6.49 8.36 6.66
CA PRO A 34 -5.10 7.98 6.95
C PRO A 34 -4.86 7.78 8.46
N GLU A 35 -5.60 8.47 9.33
CA GLU A 35 -5.56 8.27 10.79
C GLU A 35 -6.02 6.86 11.20
N GLN A 36 -6.92 6.24 10.43
CA GLN A 36 -7.41 4.88 10.67
C GLN A 36 -6.47 3.80 10.11
N ALA A 37 -5.40 4.20 9.41
CA ALA A 37 -4.40 3.30 8.83
C ALA A 37 -2.99 3.50 9.45
N PRO A 38 -2.81 3.33 10.78
CA PRO A 38 -1.50 3.29 11.39
C PRO A 38 -0.70 2.06 10.92
N ASP A 39 0.63 2.07 11.07
CA ASP A 39 1.53 1.06 10.51
C ASP A 39 1.16 -0.36 10.98
N HIS A 40 0.69 -0.51 12.22
CA HIS A 40 0.28 -1.79 12.77
C HIS A 40 -1.00 -2.32 12.09
N VAL A 41 -2.00 -1.47 11.81
CA VAL A 41 -3.21 -1.86 11.06
C VAL A 41 -2.85 -2.26 9.65
N ILE A 42 -2.00 -1.47 8.97
CA ILE A 42 -1.51 -1.78 7.62
C ILE A 42 -0.82 -3.16 7.59
N ARG A 43 0.08 -3.44 8.55
CA ARG A 43 0.77 -4.73 8.65
C ARG A 43 -0.17 -5.89 8.98
N THR A 44 -1.13 -5.69 9.87
CA THR A 44 -2.15 -6.71 10.20
C THR A 44 -3.04 -7.01 9.00
N THR A 45 -3.48 -5.99 8.26
CA THR A 45 -4.26 -6.17 7.04
C THR A 45 -3.43 -6.88 5.96
N ALA A 46 -2.14 -6.55 5.83
CA ALA A 46 -1.23 -7.28 4.94
C ALA A 46 -1.16 -8.77 5.28
N ALA A 47 -1.03 -9.11 6.56
CA ALA A 47 -1.03 -10.50 7.02
C ALA A 47 -2.34 -11.22 6.70
N ARG A 48 -3.49 -10.54 6.89
CA ARG A 48 -4.82 -11.11 6.57
C ARG A 48 -5.00 -11.43 5.09
N ILE A 49 -4.44 -10.61 4.19
CA ILE A 49 -4.53 -10.82 2.73
C ILE A 49 -3.37 -11.64 2.16
N GLY A 50 -2.51 -12.22 3.02
CA GLY A 50 -1.36 -13.04 2.60
C GLY A 50 -0.23 -12.25 1.92
N VAL A 51 -0.13 -10.94 2.17
CA VAL A 51 0.94 -10.08 1.63
C VAL A 51 2.10 -9.99 2.62
N HIS A 52 3.32 -10.20 2.15
CA HIS A 52 4.53 -10.05 2.95
C HIS A 52 4.61 -8.66 3.61
N PRO A 53 5.09 -8.55 4.88
CA PRO A 53 5.12 -7.32 5.64
C PRO A 53 5.56 -6.09 4.82
N PRO A 54 4.72 -5.05 4.72
CA PRO A 54 5.06 -3.86 3.97
C PRO A 54 6.16 -3.06 4.68
N SER A 55 7.06 -2.48 3.88
CA SER A 55 8.07 -1.54 4.38
C SER A 55 7.43 -0.23 4.84
N ALA A 56 8.14 0.55 5.67
CA ALA A 56 7.66 1.87 6.11
C ALA A 56 7.35 2.82 4.93
N VAL A 57 8.13 2.73 3.84
CA VAL A 57 7.87 3.48 2.60
C VAL A 57 6.53 3.05 1.98
N THR A 58 6.25 1.75 1.95
CA THR A 58 4.98 1.20 1.46
C THR A 58 3.81 1.63 2.35
N CYS A 59 3.96 1.63 3.68
CA CYS A 59 2.92 2.13 4.59
C CYS A 59 2.59 3.60 4.33
N ARG A 60 3.61 4.44 4.08
CA ARG A 60 3.40 5.85 3.71
C ARG A 60 2.64 6.00 2.39
N MET A 61 2.96 5.18 1.38
CA MET A 61 2.22 5.16 0.10
C MET A 61 0.76 4.75 0.28
N VAL A 62 0.49 3.74 1.12
CA VAL A 62 -0.88 3.29 1.43
C VAL A 62 -1.71 4.43 2.01
N ARG A 63 -1.16 5.19 2.97
CA ARG A 63 -1.85 6.37 3.53
C ARG A 63 -2.10 7.46 2.50
N ALA A 64 -1.14 7.69 1.60
CA ALA A 64 -1.31 8.64 0.51
C ALA A 64 -2.44 8.23 -0.45
N PHE A 65 -2.69 6.93 -0.64
CA PHE A 65 -3.81 6.45 -1.44
C PHE A 65 -5.16 6.49 -0.73
N ILE A 66 -5.18 6.36 0.61
CA ILE A 66 -6.41 6.43 1.41
C ILE A 66 -6.87 7.87 1.62
N HIS A 67 -5.95 8.84 1.55
CA HIS A 67 -6.30 10.25 1.65
C HIS A 67 -7.23 10.65 0.50
N CYS A 68 -8.54 10.62 0.76
CA CYS A 68 -9.53 11.30 -0.05
C CYS A 68 -9.27 12.80 0.13
N ASP A 69 -8.45 13.38 -0.75
CA ASP A 69 -8.50 14.83 -0.99
C ASP A 69 -9.81 15.07 -1.74
N SER A 70 -10.85 15.44 -0.99
CA SER A 70 -12.02 16.10 -1.54
C SER A 70 -11.56 17.44 -2.10
N ARG A 71 -11.20 17.48 -3.39
CA ARG A 71 -11.27 18.68 -4.20
C ARG A 71 -12.51 18.62 -5.08
#